data_AF-N9R5E9-F1
#
_entry.id   AF-N9R5E9-F1
#
_cell.length_a   1.000
_cell.length_b   1.000
_cell.length_c   1.000
_cell.angle_alpha   90.00
_cell.angle_beta   90.00
_cell.angle_gamma   90.00
#
_symmetry.space_group_name_H-M   'P 1'
#
loop_
_entity.id
_entity.type
_entity.pdbx_description
1 polymer ?
#
loop_
_entity_poly.entity_id
_entity_poly.type
_entity_poly.pdbx_seq_one_letter_code
_entity_poly.pdbx_strand_id
1 'polypeptide(L)'
;MGNLKILGEALESAEILKNVQHHIIDNRLPISLKDDFNKQVIEIENYFGEDEFKKLEIKKNKINIWTGVLAVPVLIYCIALFASRYAQNFGINIDVHAMNHMLFDGVIKYLWVVIVYAAIFFGLIAYFYSLNNKSKQLIKKNVEKLLS
;
A
#
# COMPACT_ATOMS: atom_id res chain seq x y z
N MET A 1 3.52 17.63 8.48
CA MET A 1 2.07 17.50 8.74
C MET A 1 1.50 16.14 8.32
N GLY A 2 2.01 15.44 7.30
CA GLY A 2 1.50 14.10 6.91
C GLY A 2 1.68 12.99 7.97
N ASN A 3 2.81 12.95 8.66
CA ASN A 3 3.10 11.89 9.65
C ASN A 3 2.17 11.94 10.87
N LEU A 4 1.74 13.14 11.30
CA LEU A 4 0.77 13.31 12.39
C LEU A 4 -0.62 12.77 12.03
N LYS A 5 -1.02 12.93 10.76
CA LYS A 5 -2.28 12.38 10.27
C LYS A 5 -2.24 10.85 10.21
N ILE A 6 -1.13 10.27 9.77
CA ILE A 6 -0.95 8.81 9.72
C ILE A 6 -0.95 8.22 11.14
N LEU A 7 -0.26 8.87 12.08
CA LEU A 7 -0.30 8.51 13.50
C LEU A 7 -1.71 8.60 14.07
N GLY A 8 -2.46 9.66 13.74
CA GLY A 8 -3.86 9.82 14.12
C GLY A 8 -4.74 8.68 13.61
N GLU A 9 -4.66 8.36 12.32
CA GLU A 9 -5.43 7.27 11.70
C GLU A 9 -5.06 5.89 12.30
N ALA A 10 -3.79 5.67 12.66
CA ALA A 10 -3.34 4.44 13.30
C ALA A 10 -3.85 4.31 14.75
N LEU A 11 -3.83 5.41 15.51
CA LEU A 11 -4.39 5.45 16.87
C LEU A 11 -5.90 5.24 16.86
N GLU A 12 -6.61 5.90 15.95
CA GLU A 12 -8.05 5.71 15.75
C GLU A 12 -8.38 4.25 15.42
N SER A 13 -7.61 3.62 14.51
CA SER A 13 -7.80 2.21 14.17
C SER A 13 -7.56 1.27 15.37
N ALA A 14 -6.57 1.57 16.21
CA ALA A 14 -6.30 0.80 17.42
C ALA A 14 -7.40 0.95 18.47
N GLU A 15 -7.94 2.16 18.62
CA GLU A 15 -9.07 2.43 19.51
C GLU A 15 -10.34 1.69 19.05
N ILE A 16 -10.67 1.75 17.76
CA ILE A 16 -11.80 1.02 17.19
C ILE A 16 -11.62 -0.49 17.37
N LEU A 17 -10.41 -1.02 17.09
CA LEU A 17 -10.11 -2.44 17.28
C LEU A 17 -10.39 -2.88 18.72
N LYS A 18 -9.90 -2.12 19.70
CA LYS A 18 -10.12 -2.42 21.13
C LYS A 18 -11.61 -2.44 21.47
N ASN A 19 -12.37 -1.45 21.00
CA ASN A 19 -13.81 -1.35 21.27
C ASN A 19 -14.58 -2.55 20.66
N VAL A 20 -14.25 -2.92 19.43
CA VAL A 20 -14.81 -4.09 18.74
C VAL A 20 -14.50 -5.38 19.49
N GLN A 21 -13.25 -5.57 19.92
CA GLN A 21 -12.85 -6.78 20.66
C GLN A 21 -13.56 -6.89 22.01
N HIS A 22 -13.68 -5.78 22.75
CA HIS A 22 -14.47 -5.76 23.99
C HIS A 22 -15.93 -6.16 23.72
N HIS A 23 -16.56 -5.58 22.69
CA HIS A 23 -17.94 -5.92 22.33
C HIS A 23 -18.12 -7.41 21.99
N ILE A 24 -17.14 -8.03 21.30
CA ILE A 24 -17.15 -9.46 21.01
C ILE A 24 -17.08 -10.30 22.30
N ILE A 25 -16.20 -9.91 23.23
CA ILE A 25 -16.00 -10.61 24.50
C ILE A 25 -17.25 -10.48 25.39
N ASP A 26 -17.75 -9.26 25.56
CA ASP A 26 -18.87 -8.94 26.46
C ASP A 26 -20.16 -9.65 26.02
N ASN A 27 -20.40 -9.73 24.71
CA ASN A 27 -21.57 -10.42 24.14
C ASN A 27 -21.31 -11.90 23.83
N ARG A 28 -20.13 -12.44 24.15
CA ARG A 28 -19.72 -13.84 23.90
C ARG A 28 -19.94 -14.28 22.45
N LEU A 29 -19.66 -13.39 21.50
CA LEU A 29 -19.83 -13.69 20.08
C LEU A 29 -18.79 -14.73 19.63
N PRO A 30 -19.15 -15.70 18.77
CA PRO A 30 -18.24 -16.73 18.28
C PRO A 30 -17.31 -16.21 17.17
N ILE A 31 -16.69 -15.04 17.38
CA ILE A 31 -15.80 -14.38 16.43
C ILE A 31 -14.36 -14.50 16.95
N SER A 32 -13.43 -14.95 16.09
CA SER A 32 -12.02 -14.99 16.46
C SER A 32 -11.48 -13.57 16.66
N LEU A 33 -10.81 -13.35 17.79
CA LEU A 33 -10.07 -12.12 18.04
C LEU A 33 -8.76 -12.12 17.22
N LYS A 34 -8.41 -10.97 16.64
CA LYS A 34 -7.17 -10.75 15.87
C LYS A 34 -6.49 -9.46 16.32
N ASP A 35 -5.16 -9.47 16.33
CA ASP A 35 -4.34 -8.31 16.73
C ASP A 35 -4.24 -7.21 15.65
N ASP A 36 -4.70 -7.49 14.44
CA ASP A 36 -4.73 -6.54 13.32
C ASP A 36 -6.16 -6.12 13.01
N PHE A 37 -6.39 -4.82 12.86
CA PHE A 37 -7.71 -4.26 12.64
C PHE A 37 -8.38 -4.77 11.35
N ASN A 38 -7.66 -4.81 10.24
CA ASN A 38 -8.22 -5.31 8.98
C ASN A 38 -8.55 -6.80 9.08
N LYS A 39 -7.69 -7.60 9.73
CA LYS A 39 -7.98 -9.02 9.98
C LYS A 39 -9.20 -9.19 10.89
N GLN A 40 -9.35 -8.36 11.92
CA GLN A 40 -10.53 -8.40 12.78
C GLN A 40 -11.81 -8.09 11.99
N VAL A 41 -11.78 -7.08 11.12
CA VAL A 41 -12.93 -6.74 10.24
C VAL A 41 -13.27 -7.89 9.29
N ILE A 42 -12.28 -8.64 8.79
CA ILE A 42 -12.54 -9.85 7.97
C ILE A 42 -13.27 -10.93 8.79
N GLU A 43 -12.92 -11.14 10.06
CA GLU A 43 -13.62 -12.13 10.90
C GLU A 43 -15.04 -11.69 11.23
N ILE A 44 -15.27 -10.40 11.45
CA ILE A 44 -16.61 -9.82 11.62
C ILE A 44 -17.43 -10.04 10.34
N GLU A 45 -16.83 -9.77 9.19
CA GLU A 45 -17.47 -10.00 7.90
C GLU A 45 -17.85 -11.48 7.68
N ASN A 46 -16.93 -12.40 7.99
CA ASN A 46 -17.16 -13.84 7.92
C ASN A 46 -18.31 -14.28 8.85
N TYR A 47 -18.42 -13.69 10.03
CA TYR A 47 -19.50 -13.98 10.99
C TYR A 47 -20.88 -13.63 10.40
N PHE A 48 -20.97 -12.58 9.59
CA PHE A 48 -22.20 -12.22 8.87
C PHE A 48 -22.39 -12.96 7.54
N GLY A 49 -21.49 -13.87 7.16
CA GLY A 49 -21.55 -14.61 5.90
C GLY A 49 -21.26 -13.76 4.65
N GLU A 50 -20.62 -12.60 4.81
CA GLU A 50 -20.22 -11.70 3.73
C GLU A 50 -18.74 -11.94 3.33
N ASP A 51 -18.28 -11.37 2.20
CA ASP A 51 -16.88 -11.47 1.75
C ASP A 51 -16.37 -10.26 0.96
N GLU A 52 -17.09 -9.13 1.01
CA GLU A 52 -16.84 -7.94 0.21
C GLU A 52 -15.51 -7.27 0.57
N PHE A 53 -15.26 -7.07 1.85
CA PHE A 53 -14.07 -6.48 2.42
C PHE A 53 -12.86 -7.39 2.23
N LYS A 54 -13.01 -8.70 2.45
CA LYS A 54 -11.95 -9.68 2.18
C LYS A 54 -11.53 -9.65 0.70
N LYS A 55 -12.49 -9.64 -0.23
CA LYS A 55 -12.20 -9.51 -1.67
C LYS A 55 -11.52 -8.19 -2.00
N LEU A 56 -11.93 -7.10 -1.36
CA LEU A 56 -11.33 -5.79 -1.55
C LEU A 56 -9.87 -5.76 -1.05
N GLU A 57 -9.59 -6.35 0.10
CA GLU A 57 -8.24 -6.38 0.69
C GLU A 57 -7.28 -7.20 -0.17
N ILE A 58 -7.73 -8.33 -0.73
CA ILE A 58 -6.96 -9.11 -1.71
C ILE A 58 -6.64 -8.25 -2.96
N LYS A 59 -7.62 -7.48 -3.47
CA LYS A 59 -7.40 -6.58 -4.61
C LYS A 59 -6.40 -5.48 -4.27
N LYS A 60 -6.50 -4.84 -3.10
CA LYS A 60 -5.57 -3.82 -2.62
C LYS A 60 -4.14 -4.37 -2.53
N ASN A 61 -3.97 -5.55 -1.95
CA ASN A 61 -2.66 -6.18 -1.84
C ASN A 61 -2.04 -6.47 -3.22
N LYS A 62 -2.85 -6.97 -4.16
CA LYS A 62 -2.40 -7.20 -5.54
C LYS A 62 -1.92 -5.90 -6.19
N ILE A 63 -2.68 -4.81 -6.09
CA ILE A 63 -2.30 -3.51 -6.64
C ILE A 63 -1.03 -2.97 -5.97
N ASN A 64 -0.91 -3.09 -4.65
CA ASN A 64 0.28 -2.67 -3.92
C ASN A 64 1.55 -3.38 -4.40
N ILE A 65 1.46 -4.69 -4.68
CA ILE A 65 2.56 -5.46 -5.27
C ILE A 65 2.91 -4.91 -6.66
N TRP A 66 1.91 -4.68 -7.52
CA TRP A 66 2.16 -4.14 -8.87
C TRP A 66 2.77 -2.74 -8.85
N THR A 67 2.33 -1.87 -7.95
CA THR A 67 2.95 -0.55 -7.77
C THR A 67 4.39 -0.68 -7.28
N GLY A 68 4.66 -1.64 -6.39
CA GLY A 68 6.01 -1.96 -5.93
C GLY A 68 6.91 -2.44 -7.07
N VAL A 69 6.43 -3.38 -7.89
CA VAL A 69 7.15 -3.90 -9.08
C VAL A 69 7.46 -2.79 -10.07
N LEU A 70 6.50 -1.90 -10.35
CA LEU A 70 6.76 -0.74 -11.22
C LEU A 70 7.79 0.21 -10.60
N ALA A 71 7.85 0.37 -9.28
CA ALA A 71 8.86 1.22 -8.66
C ALA A 71 10.28 0.63 -8.70
N VAL A 72 10.46 -0.68 -8.95
CA VAL A 72 11.76 -1.37 -8.89
C VAL A 72 12.82 -0.76 -9.84
N PRO A 73 12.55 -0.49 -11.13
CA PRO A 73 13.55 0.10 -12.03
C PRO A 73 14.05 1.45 -11.53
N VAL A 74 13.17 2.27 -10.97
CA VAL A 74 13.53 3.57 -10.37
C VAL A 74 14.40 3.35 -9.13
N LEU A 75 14.05 2.38 -8.28
CA LEU A 75 14.84 2.03 -7.11
C LEU A 75 16.25 1.53 -7.48
N ILE A 76 16.37 0.66 -8.50
CA ILE A 76 17.66 0.17 -9.00
C ILE A 76 18.52 1.35 -9.46
N TYR A 77 17.94 2.30 -10.21
CA TYR A 77 18.64 3.50 -10.63
C TYR A 77 19.10 4.35 -9.45
N CYS A 78 18.23 4.59 -8.46
CA CYS A 78 18.59 5.32 -7.24
C CYS A 78 19.73 4.63 -6.46
N ILE A 79 19.70 3.30 -6.35
CA ILE A 79 20.76 2.51 -5.70
C ILE A 79 22.06 2.65 -6.48
N ALA A 80 22.03 2.55 -7.82
CA ALA A 80 23.23 2.69 -8.65
C ALA A 80 23.88 4.08 -8.51
N LEU A 81 23.06 5.15 -8.48
CA LEU A 81 23.53 6.52 -8.23
C LEU A 81 24.09 6.72 -6.82
N PHE A 82 23.54 6.03 -5.83
CA PHE A 82 24.05 6.13 -4.47
C PHE A 82 25.34 5.32 -4.32
N ALA A 83 25.35 4.09 -4.83
CA ALA A 83 26.50 3.19 -4.80
C ALA A 83 27.71 3.80 -5.52
N SER A 84 27.51 4.50 -6.64
CA SER A 84 28.61 5.16 -7.36
C SER A 84 29.35 6.21 -6.51
N ARG A 85 28.66 6.87 -5.56
CA ARG A 85 29.31 7.81 -4.62
C ARG A 85 30.26 7.11 -3.64
N TYR A 86 29.99 5.86 -3.29
CA TYR A 86 30.82 5.08 -2.38
C TYR A 86 31.81 4.17 -3.10
N ALA A 87 31.51 3.76 -4.34
CA ALA A 87 32.34 2.91 -5.18
C ALA A 87 33.72 3.53 -5.45
N GLN A 88 33.79 4.87 -5.56
CA GLN A 88 35.05 5.61 -5.67
C GLN A 88 35.99 5.34 -4.47
N ASN A 89 35.46 5.14 -3.27
CA ASN A 89 36.25 4.80 -2.08
C ASN A 89 36.82 3.37 -2.10
N PHE A 90 36.28 2.50 -2.97
CA PHE A 90 36.73 1.12 -3.17
C PHE A 90 37.51 0.92 -4.48
N GLY A 91 37.86 2.01 -5.18
CA GLY A 91 38.58 1.96 -6.47
C GLY A 91 37.74 1.47 -7.65
N ILE A 92 36.42 1.37 -7.48
CA ILE A 92 35.48 0.99 -8.56
C ILE A 92 34.96 2.26 -9.20
N ASN A 93 35.33 2.50 -10.45
CA ASN A 93 34.94 3.70 -11.18
C ASN A 93 33.65 3.47 -11.95
N ILE A 94 32.50 3.79 -11.33
CA ILE A 94 31.20 3.75 -12.01
C ILE A 94 31.04 5.05 -12.78
N ASP A 95 31.01 4.99 -14.12
CA ASP A 95 30.78 6.16 -14.96
C ASP A 95 29.29 6.54 -14.96
N VAL A 96 28.91 7.28 -13.91
CA VAL A 96 27.58 7.85 -13.73
C VAL A 96 27.19 8.76 -14.90
N HIS A 97 28.16 9.42 -15.52
CA HIS A 97 27.88 10.38 -16.57
C HIS A 97 27.45 9.67 -17.86
N ALA A 98 28.16 8.61 -18.24
CA ALA A 98 27.78 7.73 -19.35
C ALA A 98 26.44 7.04 -19.10
N MET A 99 26.20 6.55 -17.87
CA MET A 99 24.94 5.92 -17.49
C MET A 99 23.75 6.87 -17.62
N ASN A 100 23.88 8.11 -17.13
CA ASN A 100 22.85 9.13 -17.22
C ASN A 100 22.60 9.54 -18.67
N HIS A 101 23.66 9.66 -19.47
CA HIS A 101 23.52 10.02 -20.89
C HIS A 101 22.79 8.93 -21.67
N MET A 102 23.16 7.66 -21.46
CA MET A 102 22.48 6.51 -22.08
C MET A 102 20.99 6.42 -21.69
N LEU A 103 20.67 6.67 -20.41
CA LEU A 103 19.29 6.69 -19.93
C LEU A 103 18.50 7.85 -20.54
N PHE A 104 19.09 9.04 -20.59
CA PHE A 104 18.43 10.23 -21.15
C PHE A 104 18.16 10.07 -22.65
N ASP A 105 19.12 9.57 -23.41
CA ASP A 105 18.96 9.25 -24.82
C ASP A 105 17.89 8.18 -25.03
N GLY A 106 17.85 7.16 -24.18
CA GLY A 106 16.80 6.14 -24.17
C GLY A 106 15.41 6.73 -23.90
N VAL A 107 15.28 7.64 -22.93
CA VAL A 107 14.03 8.32 -22.59
C VAL A 107 13.55 9.17 -23.76
N ILE A 108 14.43 9.92 -24.42
CA ILE A 108 14.05 10.74 -25.58
C ILE A 108 13.64 9.85 -26.76
N LYS A 109 14.43 8.82 -27.07
CA LYS A 109 14.16 7.90 -28.17
C LYS A 109 12.84 7.15 -27.99
N TYR A 110 12.49 6.81 -26.76
CA TYR A 110 11.28 6.06 -26.41
C TYR A 110 10.30 6.87 -25.57
N LEU A 111 10.17 8.18 -25.84
CA LEU A 111 9.34 9.08 -25.06
C LEU A 111 7.89 8.58 -24.90
N TRP A 112 7.34 7.95 -25.95
CA TRP A 112 6.00 7.36 -25.91
C TRP A 112 5.89 6.22 -24.88
N VAL A 113 6.92 5.38 -24.74
CA VAL A 113 6.97 4.30 -23.72
C VAL A 113 6.96 4.90 -22.33
N VAL A 114 7.73 5.97 -22.12
CA VAL A 114 7.80 6.67 -20.84
C VAL A 114 6.46 7.28 -20.47
N ILE A 115 5.74 7.87 -21.44
CA ILE A 115 4.39 8.42 -21.23
C ILE A 115 3.41 7.30 -20.86
N VAL A 116 3.41 6.18 -21.59
CA VAL A 116 2.52 5.03 -21.29
C VAL A 116 2.83 4.47 -19.91
N TYR A 117 4.11 4.31 -19.58
CA TYR A 117 4.57 3.87 -18.27
C TYR A 117 4.09 4.81 -17.16
N ALA A 118 4.26 6.12 -17.33
CA ALA A 118 3.79 7.12 -16.37
C ALA A 118 2.27 7.06 -16.21
N ALA A 119 1.51 6.95 -17.31
CA ALA A 119 0.05 6.84 -17.27
C ALA A 119 -0.41 5.59 -16.50
N ILE A 120 0.23 4.45 -16.72
CA ILE A 120 -0.05 3.21 -15.97
C ILE A 120 0.26 3.40 -14.49
N PHE A 121 1.41 3.99 -14.16
CA PHE A 121 1.83 4.21 -12.78
C PHE A 121 0.87 5.14 -12.02
N PHE A 122 0.54 6.31 -12.59
CA PHE A 122 -0.44 7.22 -11.99
C PHE A 122 -1.85 6.62 -11.95
N GLY A 123 -2.23 5.85 -12.97
CA GLY A 123 -3.50 5.12 -12.99
C GLY A 123 -3.63 4.13 -11.84
N LEU A 124 -2.56 3.39 -11.52
CA LEU A 124 -2.55 2.47 -10.37
C LEU A 124 -2.63 3.21 -9.04
N ILE A 125 -1.95 4.35 -8.89
CA ILE A 125 -2.05 5.18 -7.68
C ILE A 125 -3.49 5.69 -7.48
N ALA A 126 -4.10 6.23 -8.54
CA ALA A 126 -5.48 6.70 -8.50
C ALA A 126 -6.46 5.56 -8.19
N TYR A 127 -6.24 4.39 -8.79
CA TYR A 127 -7.04 3.20 -8.51
C TYR A 127 -6.88 2.74 -7.06
N PHE A 128 -5.66 2.73 -6.53
CA PHE A 128 -5.39 2.40 -5.12
C PHE A 128 -6.12 3.36 -4.17
N TYR A 129 -6.12 4.66 -4.47
CA TYR A 129 -6.87 5.65 -3.69
C TYR A 129 -8.38 5.36 -3.68
N SER A 130 -8.93 4.99 -4.85
CA SER A 130 -10.33 4.57 -4.96
C SER A 130 -10.64 3.33 -4.11
N LEU A 131 -9.76 2.32 -4.14
CA LEU A 131 -9.90 1.12 -3.30
C LEU A 131 -9.81 1.45 -1.81
N ASN A 132 -8.96 2.39 -1.42
CA ASN A 132 -8.83 2.80 -0.01
C ASN A 132 -10.10 3.48 0.50
N ASN A 133 -10.75 4.29 -0.33
CA ASN A 133 -12.02 4.91 0.05
C ASN A 133 -13.14 3.86 0.24
N LYS A 134 -13.21 2.86 -0.65
CA LYS A 134 -14.13 1.72 -0.49
C LYS A 134 -13.82 0.91 0.77
N SER A 135 -12.54 0.76 1.11
CA SER A 135 -12.08 0.06 2.32
C SER A 135 -12.65 0.72 3.58
N LYS A 136 -12.56 2.05 3.67
CA LYS A 136 -13.10 2.81 4.82
C LYS A 136 -14.61 2.65 4.95
N GLN A 137 -15.35 2.65 3.84
CA GLN A 137 -16.80 2.46 3.84
C GLN A 137 -17.21 1.07 4.33
N LEU A 138 -16.54 0.01 3.85
CA LEU A 138 -16.83 -1.37 4.27
C LEU A 138 -16.43 -1.65 5.71
N ILE A 139 -15.30 -1.08 6.18
CA ILE A 139 -14.93 -1.13 7.60
C ILE A 139 -16.03 -0.52 8.45
N LYS A 140 -16.48 0.68 8.10
CA LYS A 140 -17.55 1.37 8.84
C LYS A 140 -18.83 0.54 8.86
N LYS A 141 -19.28 0.03 7.70
CA LYS A 141 -20.45 -0.85 7.57
C LYS A 141 -20.36 -2.06 8.50
N ASN A 142 -19.23 -2.78 8.47
CA ASN A 142 -19.07 -4.02 9.24
C ASN A 142 -18.95 -3.77 10.75
N VAL A 143 -18.27 -2.69 11.15
CA VAL A 143 -18.16 -2.29 12.57
C VAL A 143 -19.52 -1.81 13.10
N GLU A 144 -20.24 -0.96 12.36
CA GLU A 144 -21.58 -0.49 12.79
C GLU A 144 -22.57 -1.64 12.90
N LYS A 145 -22.54 -2.59 11.97
CA LYS A 145 -23.39 -3.79 12.00
C LYS A 145 -23.09 -4.72 13.18
N LEU A 146 -21.85 -4.74 13.66
CA LEU A 146 -21.49 -5.50 14.85
C LEU A 146 -21.95 -4.80 16.13
N LEU A 147 -21.82 -3.48 16.20
CA LEU A 147 -22.09 -2.68 17.40
C LEU A 147 -23.58 -2.32 17.58
N SER A 148 -24.41 -2.54 16.56
CA SER A 148 -25.88 -2.37 16.59
C SER A 148 -26.58 -3.55 17.26
#